data_AF-A0A1Y1NDE5-F1
#
_entry.id   AF-A0A1Y1NDE5-F1
#
_cell.length_a   1.000
_cell.length_b   1.000
_cell.length_c   1.000
_cell.angle_alpha   90.00
_cell.angle_beta   90.00
_cell.angle_gamma   90.00
#
_symmetry.space_group_name_H-M   'P 1'
#
loop_
_entity.id
_entity.type
_entity.pdbx_description
1 polymer ?
#
loop_
_entity_poly.entity_id
_entity_poly.type
_entity_poly.pdbx_seq_one_letter_code
_entity_poly.pdbx_strand_id
1 'polypeptide(L)'
;MQRQAEEKWIECDWKPQKSELSKLEKMKLFAEESRETVSSTEETDNIVDYLKRLVPEDKEHAISLPSLPSNVVSFNSLRVLPLLEQCKLLLKDAKIMTFQQLTMLLTGCEGLTADSLLKVLPQVAVLVRGNWVVKSEILFPNGSFSSVSGVPADIMCRARDYVLILFTKQQYIERRKVSAIIKVPSEETKEIFTGVSKLRYSKGWELNLPIDSEFIKKYPEVVNKQSSLWEMREVQLNNFFHTNKEKRRRKSKSVSEDSAKIAKKDGQTHVRDNHLSDSAETDKVKRIKTIKLNDVNHKDEVS
;
A
#
# COMPACT_ATOMS: atom_id res chain seq x y z
N MET A 1 -53.89 12.19 -28.66
CA MET A 1 -55.15 11.80 -29.35
C MET A 1 -55.09 11.98 -30.86
N GLN A 2 -54.58 13.07 -31.43
CA GLN A 2 -54.57 13.27 -32.89
C GLN A 2 -53.87 12.16 -33.69
N ARG A 3 -52.71 11.67 -33.24
CA ARG A 3 -51.95 10.63 -33.95
C ARG A 3 -52.64 9.26 -34.03
N GLN A 4 -53.56 8.96 -33.11
CA GLN A 4 -54.38 7.73 -33.15
C GLN A 4 -55.61 7.90 -34.05
N ALA A 5 -56.10 9.13 -34.24
CA ALA A 5 -57.26 9.42 -35.09
C ALA A 5 -56.92 9.46 -36.59
N GLU A 6 -55.62 9.53 -36.92
CA GLU A 6 -55.11 9.42 -38.30
C GLU A 6 -55.08 7.97 -38.80
N GLU A 7 -55.15 6.99 -37.90
CA GLU A 7 -55.20 5.57 -38.26
C GLU A 7 -56.61 5.20 -38.71
N LYS A 8 -56.72 4.67 -39.94
CA LYS A 8 -58.02 4.32 -40.54
C LYS A 8 -58.57 3.06 -39.91
N TRP A 9 -59.84 3.09 -39.53
CA TRP A 9 -60.56 1.90 -39.08
C TRP A 9 -60.67 0.89 -40.21
N ILE A 10 -60.30 -0.35 -39.89
CA ILE A 10 -60.47 -1.50 -40.78
C ILE A 10 -61.65 -2.30 -40.24
N GLU A 11 -62.70 -2.40 -41.04
CA GLU A 11 -63.84 -3.25 -40.71
C GLU A 11 -63.43 -4.72 -40.87
N CYS A 12 -63.61 -5.50 -39.81
CA CYS A 12 -63.27 -6.91 -39.76
C CYS A 12 -64.52 -7.77 -39.57
N ASP A 13 -64.68 -8.77 -40.44
CA ASP A 13 -65.71 -9.78 -40.31
C ASP A 13 -65.40 -10.72 -39.14
N TRP A 14 -66.22 -10.67 -38.10
CA TRP A 14 -66.10 -11.64 -37.02
C TRP A 14 -66.61 -13.03 -37.45
N LYS A 15 -65.78 -14.07 -37.27
CA LYS A 15 -66.16 -15.46 -37.51
C LYS A 15 -66.16 -16.27 -36.20
N PRO A 16 -67.22 -17.03 -35.88
CA PRO A 16 -67.29 -17.82 -34.65
C PRO A 16 -66.22 -18.93 -34.59
N GLN A 17 -65.79 -19.31 -33.39
CA GLN A 17 -64.76 -20.33 -33.14
C GLN A 17 -65.02 -21.69 -33.83
N LYS A 18 -66.30 -22.08 -33.98
CA LYS A 18 -66.70 -23.35 -34.59
C LYS A 18 -66.85 -23.28 -36.12
N SER A 19 -66.67 -22.09 -36.71
CA SER A 19 -66.74 -21.90 -38.17
C SER A 19 -65.61 -22.64 -38.87
N GLU A 20 -65.90 -23.19 -40.05
CA GLU A 20 -64.91 -23.88 -40.88
C GLU A 20 -63.72 -22.98 -41.24
N LEU A 21 -63.95 -21.68 -41.45
CA LEU A 21 -62.87 -20.72 -41.67
C LEU A 21 -61.94 -20.61 -40.46
N SER A 22 -62.50 -20.60 -39.24
CA SER A 22 -61.69 -20.55 -38.01
C SER A 22 -60.88 -21.83 -37.83
N LYS A 23 -61.44 -23.00 -38.18
CA LYS A 23 -60.72 -24.27 -38.18
C LYS A 23 -59.57 -24.26 -39.19
N LEU A 24 -59.80 -23.76 -40.40
CA LEU A 24 -58.79 -23.65 -41.45
C LEU A 24 -57.65 -22.69 -41.05
N GLU A 25 -57.97 -21.50 -40.51
CA GLU A 25 -56.95 -20.57 -40.01
C GLU A 25 -56.14 -21.18 -38.85
N LYS A 26 -56.79 -21.94 -37.96
CA LYS A 26 -56.10 -22.66 -36.88
C LYS A 26 -55.09 -23.67 -37.43
N MET A 27 -55.38 -24.30 -38.58
CA MET A 27 -54.42 -25.22 -39.20
C MET A 27 -53.12 -24.50 -39.62
N LYS A 28 -53.16 -23.20 -39.89
CA LYS A 28 -51.96 -22.40 -40.21
C LYS A 28 -51.05 -22.11 -39.01
N LEU A 29 -51.51 -22.39 -37.78
CA LEU A 29 -50.68 -22.29 -36.57
C LEU A 29 -49.68 -23.46 -36.46
N PHE A 30 -49.90 -24.53 -37.22
CA PHE A 30 -48.95 -25.64 -37.29
C PHE A 30 -47.93 -25.35 -38.39
N ALA A 31 -46.65 -25.41 -38.04
CA ALA A 31 -45.57 -25.43 -39.02
C ALA A 31 -45.38 -26.86 -39.55
N GLU A 32 -45.15 -27.02 -40.85
CA GLU A 32 -45.03 -28.32 -41.53
C GLU A 32 -43.59 -28.91 -41.45
N GLU A 33 -42.78 -28.48 -40.48
CA GLU A 33 -41.37 -28.83 -40.45
C GLU A 33 -41.10 -30.18 -39.75
N SER A 34 -40.41 -31.05 -40.48
CA SER A 34 -39.98 -32.39 -40.07
C SER A 34 -38.98 -32.35 -38.93
N ARG A 35 -39.16 -33.27 -38.00
CA ARG A 35 -38.57 -33.36 -36.65
C ARG A 35 -37.04 -33.57 -36.56
N GLU A 36 -36.24 -33.29 -37.59
CA GLU A 36 -34.83 -33.71 -37.63
C GLU A 36 -33.78 -32.63 -37.95
N THR A 37 -34.16 -31.36 -38.17
CA THR A 37 -33.15 -30.31 -38.47
C THR A 37 -33.33 -29.01 -37.71
N VAL A 38 -33.94 -29.04 -36.53
CA VAL A 38 -33.70 -27.99 -35.53
C VAL A 38 -32.61 -28.49 -34.59
N SER A 39 -31.38 -28.54 -35.11
CA SER A 39 -30.27 -28.14 -34.26
C SER A 39 -30.54 -26.66 -34.01
N SER A 40 -31.18 -26.36 -32.87
CA SER A 40 -31.47 -25.02 -32.40
C SER A 40 -30.16 -24.22 -32.37
N THR A 41 -29.80 -23.59 -33.50
CA THR A 41 -28.61 -22.74 -33.62
C THR A 41 -28.71 -21.47 -32.77
N GLU A 42 -29.82 -21.28 -32.06
CA GLU A 42 -30.10 -20.18 -31.14
C GLU A 42 -30.28 -20.63 -29.68
N GLU A 43 -30.11 -21.92 -29.36
CA GLU A 43 -29.93 -22.30 -27.97
C GLU A 43 -28.55 -21.83 -27.54
N THR A 44 -28.53 -20.78 -26.72
CA THR A 44 -27.31 -20.38 -26.03
C THR A 44 -26.91 -21.55 -25.12
N ASP A 45 -26.04 -22.42 -25.62
CA ASP A 45 -25.50 -23.57 -24.87
C ASP A 45 -24.88 -23.16 -23.51
N ASN A 46 -24.63 -21.85 -23.33
CA ASN A 46 -24.12 -21.27 -22.11
C ASN A 46 -25.16 -20.39 -21.39
N ILE A 47 -25.62 -20.88 -20.24
CA ILE A 47 -26.50 -20.17 -19.29
C ILE A 47 -25.93 -18.80 -18.91
N VAL A 48 -24.60 -18.66 -18.85
CA VAL A 48 -23.94 -17.39 -18.50
C VAL A 48 -24.16 -16.33 -19.59
N ASP A 49 -24.10 -16.72 -20.86
CA ASP A 49 -24.26 -15.79 -21.97
C ASP A 49 -25.73 -15.42 -22.17
N TYR A 50 -26.65 -16.35 -21.88
CA TYR A 50 -28.07 -16.04 -21.78
C TYR A 50 -28.36 -15.00 -20.69
N LEU A 51 -27.81 -15.19 -19.49
CA LEU A 51 -27.99 -14.27 -18.37
C LEU A 51 -27.43 -12.87 -18.67
N LYS A 52 -26.25 -12.78 -19.31
CA LYS A 52 -25.69 -11.49 -19.76
C LYS A 52 -26.58 -10.75 -20.75
N ARG A 53 -27.37 -11.48 -21.54
CA ARG A 53 -28.29 -10.89 -22.53
C ARG A 53 -29.60 -10.41 -21.88
N LEU A 54 -30.10 -11.15 -20.88
CA LEU A 54 -31.27 -10.76 -20.08
C LEU A 54 -31.00 -9.58 -19.15
N VAL A 55 -29.76 -9.48 -18.65
CA VAL A 55 -29.31 -8.43 -17.75
C VAL A 55 -28.14 -7.70 -18.42
N PRO A 56 -28.42 -6.71 -19.30
CA PRO A 56 -27.38 -5.89 -19.89
C PRO A 56 -26.57 -5.21 -18.80
N GLU A 57 -25.24 -5.27 -18.88
CA GLU A 57 -24.40 -4.51 -17.97
C GLU A 57 -24.62 -3.01 -18.21
N ASP A 58 -25.03 -2.29 -17.17
CA ASP A 58 -25.17 -0.82 -17.21
C ASP A 58 -23.80 -0.19 -17.46
N LYS A 59 -23.48 0.06 -18.73
CA LYS A 59 -22.23 0.72 -19.14
C LYS A 59 -22.11 2.15 -18.58
N GLU A 60 -23.21 2.74 -18.12
CA GLU A 60 -23.22 4.06 -17.48
C GLU A 60 -22.58 4.07 -16.08
N HIS A 61 -22.33 2.88 -15.49
CA HIS A 61 -21.60 2.74 -14.22
C HIS A 61 -20.24 2.07 -14.36
N ALA A 62 -19.75 1.94 -15.61
CA ALA A 62 -18.37 1.56 -15.86
C ALA A 62 -17.42 2.70 -15.40
N ILE A 63 -16.99 2.58 -14.15
CA ILE A 63 -15.77 3.16 -13.59
C ILE A 63 -15.83 4.68 -13.34
N SER A 64 -16.76 5.14 -12.51
CA SER A 64 -16.26 5.94 -11.39
C SER A 64 -15.76 4.93 -10.38
N LEU A 65 -14.44 4.80 -10.21
CA LEU A 65 -13.89 4.20 -9.00
C LEU A 65 -14.68 4.85 -7.86
N PRO A 66 -15.52 4.10 -7.13
CA PRO A 66 -16.30 4.73 -6.10
C PRO A 66 -15.28 5.33 -5.13
N SER A 67 -15.54 6.54 -4.62
CA SER A 67 -14.61 7.25 -3.73
C SER A 67 -14.54 6.59 -2.35
N LEU A 68 -14.45 5.26 -2.32
CA LEU A 68 -14.15 4.50 -1.13
C LEU A 68 -12.71 4.81 -0.74
N PRO A 69 -12.41 4.73 0.56
CA PRO A 69 -11.03 4.79 1.01
C PRO A 69 -10.20 3.70 0.27
N SER A 70 -8.96 4.06 -0.06
CA SER A 70 -8.00 3.33 -0.93
C SER A 70 -7.82 1.82 -0.66
N ASN A 71 -8.37 1.31 0.44
CA ASN A 71 -8.19 -0.04 0.98
C ASN A 71 -9.38 -0.98 0.74
N VAL A 72 -10.44 -0.57 0.03
CA VAL A 72 -11.60 -1.44 -0.23
C VAL A 72 -11.90 -1.50 -1.72
N VAL A 73 -11.21 -2.39 -2.43
CA VAL A 73 -11.50 -2.73 -3.83
C VAL A 73 -12.07 -4.14 -3.86
N SER A 74 -13.26 -4.32 -4.44
CA SER A 74 -13.84 -5.66 -4.60
C SER A 74 -13.00 -6.51 -5.56
N PHE A 75 -12.97 -7.84 -5.39
CA PHE A 75 -12.30 -8.73 -6.35
C PHE A 75 -12.86 -8.62 -7.77
N ASN A 76 -14.14 -8.26 -7.92
CA ASN A 76 -14.75 -8.05 -9.23
C ASN A 76 -14.19 -6.77 -9.90
N SER A 77 -14.09 -5.68 -9.14
CA SER A 77 -13.47 -4.44 -9.61
C SER A 77 -11.97 -4.63 -9.91
N LEU A 78 -11.29 -5.48 -9.16
CA LEU A 78 -9.89 -5.83 -9.39
C LEU A 78 -9.69 -6.50 -10.76
N ARG A 79 -10.58 -7.44 -11.13
CA ARG A 79 -10.49 -8.20 -12.39
C ARG A 79 -10.56 -7.34 -13.66
N VAL A 80 -11.22 -6.19 -13.59
CA VAL A 80 -11.35 -5.26 -14.72
C VAL A 80 -10.07 -4.43 -14.93
N LEU A 81 -9.18 -4.37 -13.94
CA LEU A 81 -7.94 -3.60 -14.03
C LEU A 81 -6.85 -4.37 -14.79
N PRO A 82 -5.86 -3.68 -15.39
CA PRO A 82 -4.68 -4.33 -15.94
C PRO A 82 -3.89 -5.09 -14.87
N LEU A 83 -3.27 -6.23 -15.22
CA LEU A 83 -2.54 -7.10 -14.30
C LEU A 83 -1.54 -6.36 -13.39
N LEU A 84 -0.88 -5.32 -13.91
CA LEU A 84 0.03 -4.47 -13.14
C LEU A 84 -0.66 -3.75 -11.97
N GLU A 85 -1.81 -3.11 -12.23
CA GLU A 85 -2.56 -2.40 -11.20
C GLU A 85 -3.21 -3.37 -10.22
N GLN A 86 -3.61 -4.56 -10.68
CA GLN A 86 -4.09 -5.62 -9.79
C GLN A 86 -3.02 -6.04 -8.78
N CYS A 87 -1.81 -6.36 -9.26
CA CYS A 87 -0.68 -6.73 -8.42
C CYS A 87 -0.33 -5.59 -7.44
N LYS A 88 -0.31 -4.36 -7.93
CA LYS A 88 0.00 -3.17 -7.15
C LYS A 88 -0.99 -2.95 -6.00
N LEU A 89 -2.30 -3.09 -6.26
CA LEU A 89 -3.33 -2.93 -5.23
C LEU A 89 -3.23 -4.03 -4.16
N LEU A 90 -3.13 -5.29 -4.57
CA LEU A 90 -2.98 -6.42 -3.64
C LEU A 90 -1.75 -6.26 -2.74
N LEU A 91 -0.62 -5.93 -3.33
CA LEU A 91 0.64 -5.78 -2.61
C LEU A 91 0.71 -4.49 -1.78
N LYS A 92 0.01 -3.42 -2.20
CA LYS A 92 -0.10 -2.19 -1.40
C LYS A 92 -0.85 -2.47 -0.10
N ASP A 93 -1.85 -3.34 -0.10
CA ASP A 93 -2.60 -3.71 1.10
C ASP A 93 -1.85 -4.78 1.92
N ALA A 94 -1.53 -5.93 1.33
CA ALA A 94 -0.91 -7.05 2.03
C ALA A 94 0.56 -6.84 2.43
N LYS A 95 1.28 -5.93 1.74
CA LYS A 95 2.73 -5.62 1.86
C LYS A 95 3.70 -6.76 1.51
N ILE A 96 3.36 -8.01 1.83
CA ILE A 96 4.15 -9.22 1.58
C ILE A 96 3.24 -10.40 1.23
N MET A 97 3.55 -11.14 0.16
CA MET A 97 2.80 -12.31 -0.29
C MET A 97 3.71 -13.38 -0.91
N THR A 98 3.30 -14.65 -0.84
CA THR A 98 3.93 -15.71 -1.64
C THR A 98 3.47 -15.61 -3.09
N PHE A 99 4.25 -16.19 -4.01
CA PHE A 99 3.84 -16.25 -5.42
C PHE A 99 2.55 -17.08 -5.61
N GLN A 100 2.37 -18.13 -4.81
CA GLN A 100 1.17 -18.94 -4.82
C GLN A 100 -0.06 -18.14 -4.36
N GLN A 101 0.06 -17.36 -3.28
CA GLN A 101 -1.04 -16.51 -2.81
C GLN A 101 -1.46 -15.49 -3.88
N LEU A 102 -0.50 -14.84 -4.54
CA LEU A 102 -0.78 -13.92 -5.65
C LEU A 102 -1.50 -14.63 -6.79
N THR A 103 -1.03 -15.81 -7.18
CA THR A 103 -1.66 -16.59 -8.25
C THR A 103 -3.09 -16.97 -7.88
N MET A 104 -3.34 -17.39 -6.63
CA MET A 104 -4.69 -17.73 -6.17
C MET A 104 -5.63 -16.53 -6.19
N LEU A 105 -5.21 -15.37 -5.67
CA LEU A 105 -6.07 -14.18 -5.63
C LEU A 105 -6.37 -13.61 -7.02
N LEU A 106 -5.46 -13.80 -7.98
CA LEU A 106 -5.62 -13.35 -9.36
C LEU A 106 -6.34 -14.38 -10.25
N THR A 107 -6.74 -15.54 -9.69
CA THR A 107 -7.43 -16.59 -10.45
C THR A 107 -8.72 -16.05 -11.10
N GLY A 108 -8.86 -16.28 -12.39
CA GLY A 108 -10.00 -15.80 -13.18
C GLY A 108 -9.79 -14.43 -13.85
N CYS A 109 -8.59 -13.85 -13.75
CA CYS A 109 -8.22 -12.71 -14.59
C CYS A 109 -7.80 -13.20 -15.99
N GLU A 110 -8.29 -12.52 -17.02
CA GLU A 110 -7.93 -12.84 -18.40
C GLU A 110 -6.42 -12.66 -18.64
N GLY A 111 -5.80 -13.63 -19.31
CA GLY A 111 -4.38 -13.57 -19.66
C GLY A 111 -3.41 -13.86 -18.51
N LEU A 112 -3.87 -14.31 -17.34
CA LEU A 112 -2.99 -14.68 -16.23
C LEU A 112 -2.21 -15.97 -16.55
N THR A 113 -0.93 -15.83 -16.81
CA THR A 113 0.06 -16.93 -16.81
C THR A 113 1.17 -16.65 -15.80
N ALA A 114 1.85 -17.71 -15.33
CA ALA A 114 2.98 -17.54 -14.42
C ALA A 114 4.06 -16.60 -15.00
N ASP A 115 4.34 -16.68 -16.30
CA ASP A 115 5.32 -15.83 -16.97
C ASP A 115 4.86 -14.38 -17.07
N SER A 116 3.59 -14.14 -17.39
CA SER A 116 3.02 -12.78 -17.40
C SER A 116 3.12 -12.13 -16.02
N LEU A 117 2.84 -12.90 -14.96
CA LEU A 117 2.93 -12.43 -13.58
C LEU A 117 4.38 -12.13 -13.18
N LEU A 118 5.31 -13.03 -13.51
CA LEU A 118 6.75 -12.83 -13.25
C LEU A 118 7.36 -11.65 -14.03
N LYS A 119 6.78 -11.29 -15.17
CA LYS A 119 7.18 -10.09 -15.94
C LYS A 119 6.68 -8.79 -15.29
N VAL A 120 5.50 -8.83 -14.68
CA VAL A 120 4.84 -7.66 -14.09
C VAL A 120 5.29 -7.41 -12.65
N LEU A 121 5.45 -8.46 -11.84
CA LEU A 121 5.77 -8.35 -10.42
C LEU A 121 7.01 -7.49 -10.10
N PRO A 122 8.16 -7.61 -10.81
CA PRO A 122 9.33 -6.78 -10.56
C PRO A 122 9.10 -5.27 -10.74
N GLN A 123 8.03 -4.85 -11.39
CA GLN A 123 7.68 -3.44 -11.54
C GLN A 123 7.08 -2.88 -10.24
N VAL A 124 6.38 -3.71 -9.46
CA VAL A 124 5.63 -3.28 -8.27
C VAL A 124 6.13 -3.89 -6.95
N ALA A 125 6.95 -4.93 -7.02
CA ALA A 125 7.49 -5.64 -5.88
C ALA A 125 8.95 -6.04 -6.08
N VAL A 126 9.56 -6.41 -4.97
CA VAL A 126 10.93 -6.94 -4.84
C VAL A 126 10.89 -8.25 -4.08
N LEU A 127 11.82 -9.14 -4.37
CA LEU A 127 11.84 -10.47 -3.77
C LEU A 127 12.67 -10.51 -2.49
N VAL A 128 12.10 -11.01 -1.39
CA VAL A 128 12.79 -11.20 -0.11
C VAL A 128 12.54 -12.62 0.38
N ARG A 129 13.59 -13.46 0.35
CA ARG A 129 13.55 -14.89 0.74
C ARG A 129 12.43 -15.68 0.05
N GLY A 130 12.24 -15.45 -1.26
CA GLY A 130 11.20 -16.11 -2.07
C GLY A 130 9.81 -15.47 -1.98
N ASN A 131 9.60 -14.49 -1.09
CA ASN A 131 8.34 -13.78 -0.97
C ASN A 131 8.38 -12.44 -1.71
N TRP A 132 7.26 -12.05 -2.31
CA TRP A 132 7.12 -10.76 -2.98
C TRP A 132 6.70 -9.68 -1.99
N VAL A 133 7.51 -8.63 -1.89
CA VAL A 133 7.30 -7.50 -1.01
C VAL A 133 7.08 -6.25 -1.86
N VAL A 134 6.03 -5.47 -1.60
CA VAL A 134 5.74 -4.24 -2.35
C VAL A 134 6.94 -3.29 -2.35
N LYS A 135 7.21 -2.59 -3.46
CA LYS A 135 8.29 -1.60 -3.51
C LYS A 135 8.04 -0.40 -2.61
N SER A 136 9.12 0.20 -2.10
CA SER A 136 9.04 1.33 -1.17
C SER A 136 8.44 2.57 -1.83
N GLU A 137 8.74 2.82 -3.11
CA GLU A 137 8.21 3.95 -3.89
C GLU A 137 6.68 3.90 -4.11
N ILE A 138 6.06 2.71 -3.99
CA ILE A 138 4.61 2.54 -4.07
C ILE A 138 3.94 2.88 -2.73
N LEU A 139 4.63 2.63 -1.62
CA LEU A 139 4.13 2.97 -0.29
C LEU A 139 4.39 4.44 0.07
N PHE A 140 5.52 4.97 -0.38
CA PHE A 140 5.95 6.35 -0.13
C PHE A 140 6.24 7.03 -1.48
N PRO A 141 5.19 7.55 -2.16
CA PRO A 141 5.36 8.24 -3.44
C PRO A 141 6.29 9.44 -3.33
N ASN A 142 7.02 9.74 -4.41
CA ASN A 142 7.94 10.88 -4.45
C ASN A 142 7.21 12.20 -4.13
N GLY A 143 7.83 13.03 -3.28
CA GLY A 143 7.25 14.30 -2.83
C GLY A 143 6.22 14.18 -1.71
N SER A 144 5.90 12.96 -1.25
CA SER A 144 5.05 12.76 -0.06
C SER A 144 5.87 12.79 1.23
N PHE A 145 5.15 12.89 2.35
CA PHE A 145 5.68 12.86 3.71
C PHE A 145 4.92 11.79 4.50
N SER A 146 5.62 11.15 5.44
CA SER A 146 4.98 10.18 6.34
C SER A 146 3.87 10.85 7.14
N SER A 147 2.72 10.20 7.25
CA SER A 147 1.60 10.66 8.07
C SER A 147 1.89 10.57 9.57
N VAL A 148 2.88 9.77 9.97
CA VAL A 148 3.19 9.52 11.40
C VAL A 148 4.11 10.61 11.97
N SER A 149 5.19 10.97 11.28
CA SER A 149 6.15 11.97 11.78
C SER A 149 6.62 13.01 10.76
N GLY A 150 6.01 13.07 9.56
CA GLY A 150 6.36 14.06 8.53
C GLY A 150 7.71 13.81 7.86
N VAL A 151 8.27 12.61 7.96
CA VAL A 151 9.54 12.27 7.31
C VAL A 151 9.37 12.20 5.78
N PRO A 152 10.25 12.83 4.99
CA PRO A 152 10.22 12.75 3.53
C PRO A 152 10.23 11.31 2.99
N ALA A 153 9.47 11.09 1.91
CA ALA A 153 9.32 9.78 1.28
C ALA A 153 10.64 9.13 0.84
N ASP A 154 11.63 9.90 0.40
CA ASP A 154 12.93 9.37 -0.02
C ASP A 154 13.71 8.77 1.17
N ILE A 155 13.59 9.40 2.35
CA ILE A 155 14.17 8.90 3.59
C ILE A 155 13.44 7.63 4.05
N MET A 156 12.10 7.62 3.98
CA MET A 156 11.29 6.43 4.28
C MET A 156 11.61 5.26 3.36
N CYS A 157 11.77 5.52 2.06
CA CYS A 157 12.17 4.50 1.08
C CYS A 157 13.53 3.89 1.43
N ARG A 158 14.54 4.71 1.72
CA ARG A 158 15.88 4.22 2.10
C ARG A 158 15.86 3.43 3.41
N ALA A 159 15.11 3.91 4.41
CA ALA A 159 14.96 3.23 5.69
C ALA A 159 14.33 1.84 5.51
N ARG A 160 13.24 1.76 4.74
CA ARG A 160 12.55 0.50 4.45
C ARG A 160 13.42 -0.46 3.63
N ASP A 161 14.06 0.03 2.56
CA ASP A 161 14.93 -0.80 1.72
C ASP A 161 16.07 -1.40 2.53
N TYR A 162 16.65 -0.63 3.47
CA TYR A 162 17.68 -1.15 4.37
C TYR A 162 17.16 -2.29 5.26
N VAL A 163 15.96 -2.17 5.81
CA VAL A 163 15.32 -3.25 6.58
C VAL A 163 15.08 -4.49 5.71
N LEU A 164 14.61 -4.31 4.47
CA LEU A 164 14.38 -5.42 3.55
C LEU A 164 15.68 -6.14 3.15
N ILE A 165 16.77 -5.41 2.91
CA ILE A 165 18.11 -5.98 2.66
C ILE A 165 18.59 -6.78 3.88
N LEU A 166 18.36 -6.30 5.10
CA LEU A 166 18.72 -7.09 6.28
C LEU A 166 17.94 -8.41 6.32
N PHE A 167 16.66 -8.41 5.92
CA PHE A 167 15.86 -9.64 5.85
C PHE A 167 16.30 -10.60 4.75
N THR A 168 17.01 -10.16 3.71
CA THR A 168 17.60 -11.11 2.74
C THR A 168 18.75 -11.91 3.35
N LYS A 169 19.43 -11.35 4.37
CA LYS A 169 20.62 -11.94 5.00
C LYS A 169 20.34 -12.60 6.33
N GLN A 170 19.36 -12.10 7.07
CA GLN A 170 19.11 -12.46 8.46
C GLN A 170 17.65 -12.88 8.64
N GLN A 171 17.44 -13.94 9.42
CA GLN A 171 16.09 -14.35 9.81
C GLN A 171 15.48 -13.42 10.87
N TYR A 172 16.31 -12.90 11.77
CA TYR A 172 15.90 -12.07 12.88
C TYR A 172 16.66 -10.75 12.87
N ILE A 173 15.94 -9.65 13.08
CA ILE A 173 16.51 -8.30 13.10
C ILE A 173 16.12 -7.60 14.40
N GLU A 174 17.10 -6.96 15.03
CA GLU A 174 16.86 -6.10 16.19
C GLU A 174 16.56 -4.66 15.75
N ARG A 175 15.36 -4.19 16.06
CA ARG A 175 14.92 -2.82 15.74
C ARG A 175 15.88 -1.74 16.26
N ARG A 176 16.46 -1.95 17.46
CA ARG A 176 17.38 -0.99 18.09
C ARG A 176 18.66 -0.78 17.26
N LYS A 177 19.24 -1.88 16.75
CA LYS A 177 20.44 -1.84 15.88
C LYS A 177 20.15 -1.08 14.59
N VAL A 178 19.00 -1.34 13.98
CA VAL A 178 18.56 -0.64 12.76
C VAL A 178 18.35 0.85 13.03
N SER A 179 17.61 1.21 14.08
CA SER A 179 17.28 2.60 14.42
C SER A 179 18.53 3.48 14.57
N ALA A 180 19.62 2.92 15.13
CA ALA A 180 20.89 3.62 15.28
C ALA A 180 21.56 3.99 13.94
N ILE A 181 21.27 3.24 12.88
CA ILE A 181 21.87 3.41 11.54
C ILE A 181 21.03 4.34 10.67
N ILE A 182 19.73 4.05 10.54
CA ILE A 182 18.83 4.77 9.61
C ILE A 182 18.41 6.16 10.11
N LYS A 183 18.51 6.41 11.42
CA LYS A 183 18.24 7.72 12.06
C LYS A 183 16.90 8.36 11.68
N VAL A 184 15.88 7.54 11.44
CA VAL A 184 14.48 7.97 11.38
C VAL A 184 13.84 7.83 12.77
N PRO A 185 12.72 8.52 13.05
CA PRO A 185 11.99 8.36 14.31
C PRO A 185 11.66 6.89 14.62
N SER A 186 11.51 6.61 15.92
CA SER A 186 11.36 5.23 16.39
C SER A 186 10.02 4.62 15.95
N GLU A 187 9.04 5.49 15.77
CA GLU A 187 7.67 5.25 15.32
C GLU A 187 7.68 4.78 13.87
N GLU A 188 8.39 5.50 12.98
CA GLU A 188 8.56 5.12 11.56
C GLU A 188 9.27 3.77 11.43
N THR A 189 10.32 3.56 12.22
CA THR A 189 11.04 2.28 12.22
C THR A 189 10.09 1.16 12.64
N LYS A 190 9.30 1.38 13.69
CA LYS A 190 8.31 0.40 14.15
C LYS A 190 7.27 0.12 13.07
N GLU A 191 6.75 1.14 12.38
CA GLU A 191 5.77 1.00 11.30
C GLU A 191 6.31 0.15 10.14
N ILE A 192 7.54 0.43 9.70
CA ILE A 192 8.22 -0.35 8.66
C ILE A 192 8.30 -1.82 9.06
N PHE A 193 8.72 -2.13 10.30
CA PHE A 193 8.78 -3.50 10.78
C PHE A 193 7.38 -4.14 10.82
N THR A 194 6.39 -3.47 11.40
CA THR A 194 5.03 -4.03 11.50
C THR A 194 4.39 -4.33 10.15
N GLY A 195 4.78 -3.63 9.09
CA GLY A 195 4.24 -3.85 7.75
C GLY A 195 4.71 -5.14 7.08
N VAL A 196 5.89 -5.67 7.42
CA VAL A 196 6.47 -6.86 6.72
C VAL A 196 6.99 -7.94 7.66
N SER A 197 7.01 -7.66 8.96
CA SER A 197 7.55 -8.55 9.99
C SER A 197 6.71 -8.54 11.27
N LYS A 198 6.89 -9.59 12.05
CA LYS A 198 6.29 -9.77 13.38
C LYS A 198 7.38 -9.90 14.44
N LEU A 199 7.08 -9.43 15.65
CA LEU A 199 7.99 -9.53 16.78
C LEU A 199 7.93 -10.95 17.36
N ARG A 200 9.07 -11.63 17.40
CA ARG A 200 9.24 -12.89 18.14
C ARG A 200 9.93 -12.61 19.47
N TYR A 201 9.32 -13.08 20.56
CA TYR A 201 9.89 -12.96 21.89
C TYR A 201 11.33 -13.50 21.92
N SER A 202 12.21 -12.77 22.60
CA SER A 202 13.66 -13.02 22.76
C SER A 202 14.56 -13.04 21.51
N LYS A 203 14.02 -13.08 20.27
CA LYS A 203 14.85 -13.14 19.05
C LYS A 203 14.90 -11.84 18.25
N GLY A 204 13.83 -11.04 18.28
CA GLY A 204 13.69 -9.83 17.46
C GLY A 204 12.59 -9.97 16.42
N TRP A 205 12.68 -9.20 15.33
CA TRP A 205 11.68 -9.19 14.26
C TRP A 205 12.01 -10.20 13.18
N GLU A 206 11.02 -10.99 12.78
CA GLU A 206 11.10 -11.94 11.66
C GLU A 206 10.03 -11.63 10.63
N LEU A 207 10.27 -11.95 9.35
CA LEU A 207 9.26 -11.78 8.29
C LEU A 207 7.94 -12.48 8.64
N ASN A 208 6.82 -11.89 8.21
CA ASN A 208 5.49 -12.49 8.42
C ASN A 208 5.38 -13.87 7.78
N LEU A 209 6.00 -14.03 6.62
CA LEU A 209 6.02 -15.27 5.85
C LEU A 209 7.36 -16.01 6.02
N PRO A 210 7.33 -17.35 6.08
CA PRO A 210 8.53 -18.16 6.02
C PRO A 210 9.21 -18.05 4.65
N ILE A 211 10.39 -18.65 4.51
CA ILE A 211 11.09 -18.72 3.22
C ILE A 211 10.22 -19.53 2.24
N ASP A 212 9.97 -18.98 1.06
CA ASP A 212 9.27 -19.69 -0.02
C ASP A 212 10.29 -20.51 -0.83
N SER A 213 10.66 -21.67 -0.27
CA SER A 213 11.64 -22.59 -0.88
C SER A 213 11.15 -23.16 -2.22
N GLU A 214 9.83 -23.31 -2.38
CA GLU A 214 9.22 -23.82 -3.61
C GLU A 214 9.40 -22.81 -4.75
N PHE A 215 9.09 -21.53 -4.49
CA PHE A 215 9.33 -20.47 -5.46
C PHE A 215 10.80 -20.36 -5.84
N ILE A 216 11.71 -20.41 -4.85
CA ILE A 216 13.16 -20.30 -5.09
C ILE A 216 13.65 -21.43 -5.99
N LYS A 217 13.19 -22.66 -5.74
CA LYS A 217 13.56 -23.82 -6.55
C LYS A 217 12.96 -23.76 -7.96
N LYS A 218 11.73 -23.26 -8.08
CA LYS A 218 10.99 -23.22 -9.35
C LYS A 218 11.45 -22.09 -10.29
N TYR A 219 11.88 -20.96 -9.75
CA TYR A 219 12.25 -19.77 -10.54
C TYR A 219 13.63 -19.20 -10.15
N PRO A 220 14.72 -19.98 -10.24
CA PRO A 220 16.06 -19.56 -9.80
C PRO A 220 16.58 -18.32 -10.56
N GLU A 221 16.27 -18.18 -11.84
CA GLU A 221 16.68 -17.03 -12.65
C GLU A 221 16.11 -15.71 -12.12
N VAL A 222 14.84 -15.72 -11.70
CA VAL A 222 14.19 -14.54 -11.11
C VAL A 222 14.83 -14.20 -9.78
N VAL A 223 15.14 -15.21 -8.97
CA VAL A 223 15.84 -15.04 -7.68
C VAL A 223 17.21 -14.40 -7.90
N ASN A 224 18.01 -14.93 -8.82
CA ASN A 224 19.35 -14.43 -9.12
C ASN A 224 19.30 -12.96 -9.58
N LYS A 225 18.39 -12.63 -10.48
CA LYS A 225 18.18 -11.25 -10.94
C LYS A 225 17.82 -10.30 -9.79
N GLN A 226 16.93 -10.74 -8.89
CA GLN A 226 16.54 -9.94 -7.72
C GLN A 226 17.67 -9.79 -6.71
N SER A 227 18.50 -10.82 -6.52
CA SER A 227 19.71 -10.75 -5.68
C SER A 227 20.68 -9.69 -6.18
N SER A 228 20.96 -9.64 -7.48
CA SER A 228 21.84 -8.59 -8.05
C SER A 228 21.26 -7.18 -7.88
N LEU A 229 19.93 -7.03 -7.97
CA LEU A 229 19.28 -5.73 -7.69
C LEU A 229 19.48 -5.32 -6.22
N TRP A 230 19.39 -6.27 -5.29
CA TRP A 230 19.64 -6.00 -3.86
C TRP A 230 21.09 -5.67 -3.58
N GLU A 231 22.05 -6.34 -4.20
CA GLU A 231 23.47 -6.01 -4.08
C GLU A 231 23.76 -4.58 -4.54
N MET A 232 23.24 -4.20 -5.72
CA MET A 232 23.36 -2.83 -6.21
C MET A 232 22.73 -1.82 -5.24
N ARG A 233 21.53 -2.12 -4.74
CA ARG A 233 20.81 -1.25 -3.81
C ARG A 233 21.55 -1.11 -2.47
N GLU A 234 22.15 -2.18 -1.99
CA GLU A 234 22.96 -2.18 -0.77
C GLU A 234 24.18 -1.28 -0.92
N VAL A 235 24.90 -1.34 -2.04
CA VAL A 235 26.03 -0.44 -2.31
C VAL A 235 25.59 1.02 -2.28
N GLN A 236 24.45 1.35 -2.91
CA GLN A 236 23.89 2.71 -2.89
C GLN A 236 23.58 3.19 -1.47
N LEU A 237 22.93 2.36 -0.66
CA LEU A 237 22.57 2.67 0.72
C LEU A 237 23.80 2.83 1.61
N ASN A 238 24.78 1.93 1.47
CA ASN A 238 26.03 2.01 2.21
C ASN A 238 26.78 3.30 1.90
N ASN A 239 26.90 3.68 0.63
CA ASN A 239 27.53 4.95 0.24
C ASN A 239 26.81 6.15 0.84
N PHE A 240 25.48 6.14 0.87
CA PHE A 240 24.68 7.18 1.52
C PHE A 240 24.94 7.27 3.03
N PHE A 241 24.97 6.14 3.74
CA PHE A 241 25.23 6.14 5.19
C PHE A 241 26.67 6.54 5.53
N HIS A 242 27.66 6.20 4.69
CA HIS A 242 29.06 6.62 4.89
C HIS A 242 29.26 8.11 4.62
N THR A 243 28.74 8.64 3.52
CA THR A 243 28.84 10.07 3.18
C THR A 243 28.20 10.97 4.25
N ASN A 244 27.05 10.57 4.80
CA ASN A 244 26.41 11.28 5.90
C ASN A 244 27.21 11.22 7.21
N LYS A 245 27.93 10.13 7.49
CA LYS A 245 28.84 10.07 8.65
C LYS A 245 30.00 11.06 8.48
N GLU A 246 30.59 11.15 7.29
CA GLU A 246 31.73 12.03 7.01
C GLU A 246 31.35 13.53 7.03
N LYS A 247 30.22 13.90 6.42
CA LYS A 247 29.71 15.29 6.50
C LYS A 247 29.52 15.76 7.95
N ARG A 248 29.05 14.88 8.83
CA ARG A 248 28.87 15.19 10.26
C ARG A 248 30.20 15.35 11.00
N ARG A 249 31.21 14.51 10.72
CA ARG A 249 32.55 14.64 11.31
C ARG A 249 33.20 15.97 10.95
N ARG A 250 32.96 16.48 9.73
CA ARG A 250 33.45 17.80 9.30
C ARG A 250 32.72 18.95 9.99
N LYS A 251 31.39 18.86 10.13
CA LYS A 251 30.57 19.85 10.86
C LYS A 251 30.92 19.92 12.36
N SER A 252 31.20 18.78 13.00
CA SER A 252 31.61 18.78 14.42
C SER A 252 33.01 19.34 14.64
N LYS A 253 33.93 19.14 13.69
CA LYS A 253 35.29 19.74 13.75
C LYS A 253 35.27 21.25 13.55
N SER A 254 34.43 21.79 12.66
CA SER A 254 34.35 23.24 12.44
C SER A 254 33.81 23.97 13.68
N VAL A 255 32.80 23.39 14.36
CA VAL A 255 32.21 24.00 15.57
C VAL A 255 33.18 23.95 16.77
N SER A 256 34.03 22.91 16.88
CA SER A 256 35.06 22.85 17.93
C SER A 256 36.22 23.83 17.69
N GLU A 257 36.55 24.14 16.44
CA GLU A 257 37.62 25.09 16.12
C GLU A 257 37.19 26.55 16.32
N ASP A 258 35.93 26.90 16.06
CA ASP A 258 35.42 28.25 16.33
C ASP A 258 35.25 28.50 17.84
N SER A 259 34.87 27.48 18.62
CA SER A 259 34.77 27.57 20.08
C SER A 259 36.16 27.71 20.74
N ALA A 260 37.21 27.13 20.14
CA ALA A 260 38.58 27.23 20.64
C ALA A 260 39.28 28.55 20.29
N LYS A 261 38.77 29.31 19.31
CA LYS A 261 39.29 30.65 18.95
C LYS A 261 38.69 31.78 19.78
N ILE A 262 37.51 31.60 20.37
CA ILE A 262 36.89 32.58 21.28
C ILE A 262 37.51 32.51 22.68
N ALA A 263 37.92 31.32 23.15
CA ALA A 263 38.50 31.15 24.49
C ALA A 263 39.98 31.59 24.63
N LYS A 264 40.63 32.10 23.57
CA LYS A 264 42.05 32.53 23.59
C LYS A 264 42.24 34.05 23.49
N LYS A 265 41.19 34.85 23.64
CA LYS A 265 41.27 36.32 23.51
C LYS A 265 40.95 37.12 24.79
N ASP A 266 40.96 36.50 25.97
CA ASP A 266 40.93 37.21 27.25
C ASP A 266 42.12 36.79 28.10
N GLY A 267 43.21 37.54 27.95
CA GLY A 267 44.47 37.28 28.64
C GLY A 267 45.51 38.33 28.31
N GLN A 268 45.21 39.62 28.53
CA GLN A 268 46.27 40.62 28.68
C GLN A 268 45.87 41.71 29.68
N THR A 269 46.62 41.69 30.77
CA THR A 269 46.63 42.64 31.88
C THR A 269 47.04 44.03 31.43
N HIS A 270 46.32 45.07 31.86
CA HIS A 270 46.85 46.43 31.93
C HIS A 270 46.54 47.01 33.32
N VAL A 271 47.62 47.30 34.06
CA VAL A 271 47.61 48.04 35.33
C VAL A 271 47.58 49.53 35.02
N ARG A 272 46.72 50.30 35.71
CA ARG A 272 47.01 51.67 36.21
C ARG A 272 45.93 52.15 37.19
N ASP A 273 46.41 52.75 38.27
CA ASP A 273 45.71 53.28 39.44
C ASP A 273 44.81 54.49 39.15
N ASN A 274 43.67 54.64 39.86
CA ASN A 274 43.50 55.61 40.96
C ASN A 274 42.03 55.77 41.44
N HIS A 275 41.87 55.65 42.76
CA HIS A 275 41.04 56.38 43.73
C HIS A 275 39.56 56.78 43.52
N LEU A 276 38.78 56.34 44.53
CA LEU A 276 37.80 57.02 45.41
C LEU A 276 36.31 57.20 45.03
N SER A 277 35.51 56.56 45.90
CA SER A 277 34.17 56.91 46.41
C SER A 277 32.97 56.67 45.49
N ASP A 278 31.77 56.26 45.93
CA ASP A 278 31.16 56.19 47.27
C ASP A 278 29.94 55.22 47.19
N SER A 279 29.57 54.67 48.35
CA SER A 279 28.21 54.29 48.77
C SER A 279 27.42 53.11 48.15
N ALA A 280 27.04 52.21 49.07
CA ALA A 280 25.75 51.51 49.25
C ALA A 280 25.18 50.71 48.05
N GLU A 281 24.62 49.50 48.17
CA GLU A 281 23.84 48.93 49.25
C GLU A 281 23.71 47.42 48.97
N THR A 282 23.63 46.64 50.04
CA THR A 282 23.48 45.18 50.03
C THR A 282 22.07 44.77 49.61
N ASP A 283 21.92 43.65 48.89
CA ASP A 283 21.05 42.57 49.38
C ASP A 283 21.19 41.22 48.67
N LYS A 284 21.33 40.18 49.49
CA LYS A 284 21.27 38.75 49.15
C LYS A 284 20.03 38.17 49.82
N VAL A 285 19.09 37.57 49.07
CA VAL A 285 18.07 36.65 49.61
C VAL A 285 17.83 35.55 48.56
N LYS A 286 18.40 34.34 48.70
CA LYS A 286 17.93 33.14 49.42
C LYS A 286 16.67 32.44 48.87
N ARG A 287 16.88 31.15 48.60
CA ARG A 287 15.96 30.02 48.30
C ARG A 287 14.75 29.91 49.23
N ILE A 288 13.59 29.47 48.71
CA ILE A 288 12.59 28.58 49.35
C ILE A 288 11.84 27.83 48.20
N LYS A 289 11.98 26.50 48.01
CA LYS A 289 11.26 25.33 48.57
C LYS A 289 9.77 25.20 48.20
N THR A 290 9.50 24.10 47.49
CA THR A 290 8.35 23.18 47.37
C THR A 290 7.09 23.45 48.21
N ILE A 291 5.91 23.32 47.56
CA ILE A 291 4.66 22.90 48.21
C ILE A 291 3.98 21.83 47.34
N LYS A 292 3.86 20.61 47.91
CA LYS A 292 2.82 19.63 47.60
C LYS A 292 1.61 19.95 48.49
N LEU A 293 0.40 19.81 47.99
CA LEU A 293 -0.81 19.69 48.82
C LEU A 293 -1.68 18.55 48.27
N ASN A 294 -2.13 17.73 49.22
CA ASN A 294 -2.83 16.46 49.09
C ASN A 294 -4.34 16.62 48.83
N ASP A 295 -4.90 15.51 48.32
CA ASP A 295 -6.20 14.90 48.58
C ASP A 295 -7.26 15.69 49.36
N VAL A 296 -8.45 15.81 48.76
CA VAL A 296 -9.72 15.63 49.46
C VAL A 296 -10.57 14.62 48.70
N ASN A 297 -10.86 13.55 49.42
CA ASN A 297 -11.75 12.45 49.13
C ASN A 297 -13.21 12.92 49.29
N HIS A 298 -14.10 12.58 48.36
CA HIS A 298 -15.52 12.38 48.71
C HIS A 298 -16.11 11.27 47.83
N LYS A 299 -16.35 10.13 48.48
CA LYS A 299 -17.39 9.18 48.13
C LYS A 299 -18.75 9.78 48.50
N ASP A 300 -19.76 9.50 47.69
CA ASP A 300 -21.04 8.81 48.04
C ASP A 300 -21.97 8.96 46.81
N GLU A 301 -22.30 7.93 46.02
CA GLU A 301 -23.18 6.77 46.23
C GLU A 301 -24.66 7.04 45.83
N VAL A 302 -25.26 6.03 45.18
CA VAL A 302 -26.69 5.77 44.91
C VAL A 302 -27.34 6.43 43.67
N SER A 303 -27.43 5.67 42.57
CA SER A 303 -28.64 4.89 42.18
C SER A 303 -28.40 4.04 40.94
#